data_AF-A0A0F7FJW9-F1
#
_entry.id   AF-A0A0F7FJW9-F1
#
_cell.length_a   1.000
_cell.length_b   1.000
_cell.length_c   1.000
_cell.angle_alpha   90.00
_cell.angle_beta   90.00
_cell.angle_gamma   90.00
#
_symmetry.space_group_name_H-M   'P 1'
#
loop_
_entity.id
_entity.type
_entity.pdbx_description
1 polymer ?
#
loop_
_entity_poly.entity_id
_entity_poly.type
_entity_poly.pdbx_seq_one_letter_code
_entity_poly.pdbx_strand_id
1 'polypeptide(L)'
;MLDTPRYLGKLPHLSVGVRLPEVFLEGIMSGFKTGNSAGGVMLSYHRETAPEYVINAPPGDFELTRGHTGTSIRHYIEASVAKAKEKGVVVEVEADHVSVSVSSEAVKRISGGGTHRVLSEEEVRSALKYIEDEIREAVSTRNIYFYTIDTCDLIDYSSEKIAVDELRTVFKDLYPASLIERYKDINVVVNGTRIRFDEEKVMRLSLKLMRSIDVSERIYRIIKEMTPWPFGIEIAFDETPVTSDPHELFFVLNELRTRGIPVDFIAPNVGFQKREDFTGDLETLHSRVKTLHEVASFFGSLLSFHSGSGSSPYSMKGKGVHDIIRRAAGGLFKYKISGVYFELLMQLMSRSDIPSVRRLYEEIYDAVIELLEDQVKRKGELYDEVLVKRLEEHRKKSLNGYVRDSESPVFRYYSFLALNIRRNGERYLRNAIVELYLEDKGFREQVDREISALTVAFLDSLGFRGNVRLLR
;
A
#
# COMPACT_ATOMS: atom_id res chain seq x y z
N MET A 1 0.35 -29.61 12.52
CA MET A 1 1.13 -28.38 12.25
C MET A 1 0.16 -27.29 11.88
N LEU A 2 0.39 -26.06 12.34
CA LEU A 2 -0.38 -24.90 11.89
C LEU A 2 -0.10 -24.70 10.38
N ASP A 3 -1.14 -24.64 9.56
CA ASP A 3 -1.02 -24.46 8.12
C ASP A 3 -0.71 -22.98 7.83
N THR A 4 0.58 -22.66 7.70
CA THR A 4 1.07 -21.29 7.45
C THR A 4 2.41 -21.30 6.69
N PRO A 5 2.63 -20.35 5.76
CA PRO A 5 1.64 -19.40 5.21
C PRO A 5 0.53 -20.10 4.42
N ARG A 6 -0.61 -19.44 4.25
CA ARG A 6 -1.69 -19.94 3.38
C ARG A 6 -2.53 -18.79 2.83
N TYR A 7 -3.24 -19.07 1.75
CA TYR A 7 -4.33 -18.23 1.26
C TYR A 7 -5.48 -18.23 2.28
N LEU A 8 -5.90 -17.04 2.73
CA LEU A 8 -6.94 -16.85 3.75
C LEU A 8 -8.34 -16.71 3.14
N GLY A 9 -8.44 -16.56 1.82
CA GLY A 9 -9.69 -16.20 1.18
C GLY A 9 -10.17 -14.82 1.61
N LYS A 10 -11.49 -14.65 1.65
CA LYS A 10 -12.15 -13.40 2.06
C LYS A 10 -12.28 -13.25 3.57
N LEU A 11 -11.29 -13.72 4.33
CA LEU A 11 -11.23 -13.51 5.77
C LEU A 11 -11.05 -12.00 6.05
N PRO A 12 -11.84 -11.37 6.92
CA PRO A 12 -11.55 -10.02 7.38
C PRO A 12 -10.31 -10.00 8.26
N HIS A 13 -9.29 -9.23 7.88
CA HIS A 13 -7.99 -9.27 8.54
C HIS A 13 -7.18 -7.98 8.37
N LEU A 14 -6.21 -7.81 9.28
CA LEU A 14 -5.18 -6.80 9.20
C LEU A 14 -4.01 -7.32 8.36
N SER A 15 -3.55 -6.52 7.41
CA SER A 15 -2.34 -6.76 6.62
C SER A 15 -1.29 -5.70 6.93
N VAL A 16 -0.09 -6.16 7.28
CA VAL A 16 0.96 -5.32 7.84
C VAL A 16 2.26 -5.32 7.03
N GLY A 17 2.83 -4.14 6.86
CA GLY A 17 4.11 -3.94 6.20
C GLY A 17 5.29 -4.35 7.06
N VAL A 18 6.19 -5.17 6.50
CA VAL A 18 7.36 -5.72 7.21
C VAL A 18 8.66 -5.14 6.66
N ARG A 19 8.76 -3.79 6.64
CA ARG A 19 9.86 -3.06 5.97
C ARG A 19 11.25 -3.45 6.47
N LEU A 20 11.36 -3.84 7.73
CA LEU A 20 12.61 -4.28 8.36
C LEU A 20 12.36 -5.63 9.06
N PRO A 21 12.35 -6.76 8.33
CA PRO A 21 11.92 -8.06 8.85
C PRO A 21 12.63 -8.46 10.15
N GLU A 22 13.94 -8.17 10.24
CA GLU A 22 14.81 -8.50 11.37
C GLU A 22 14.36 -7.83 12.67
N VAL A 23 13.72 -6.67 12.58
CA VAL A 23 13.33 -5.82 13.72
C VAL A 23 11.84 -5.93 14.00
N PHE A 24 11.00 -6.09 12.98
CA PHE A 24 9.54 -5.95 13.14
C PHE A 24 8.79 -7.25 13.29
N LEU A 25 9.28 -8.36 12.72
CA LEU A 25 8.51 -9.61 12.68
C LEU A 25 8.24 -10.19 14.07
N GLU A 26 9.17 -10.03 15.01
CA GLU A 26 9.02 -10.55 16.36
C GLU A 26 7.83 -9.91 17.10
N GLY A 27 7.79 -8.58 17.15
CA GLY A 27 6.65 -7.83 17.70
C GLY A 27 5.34 -8.04 16.92
N ILE A 28 5.38 -8.01 15.58
CA ILE A 28 4.18 -8.20 14.73
C ILE A 28 3.52 -9.55 15.00
N MET A 29 4.31 -10.64 14.95
CA MET A 29 3.78 -11.99 15.14
C MET A 29 3.34 -12.21 16.59
N SER A 30 4.01 -11.60 17.56
CA SER A 30 3.55 -11.62 18.96
C SER A 30 2.21 -10.89 19.12
N GLY A 31 1.99 -9.80 18.39
CA GLY A 31 0.73 -9.08 18.34
C GLY A 31 -0.41 -9.92 17.75
N PHE A 32 -0.20 -10.53 16.58
CA PHE A 32 -1.17 -11.45 15.97
C PHE A 32 -1.48 -12.65 16.88
N LYS A 33 -0.46 -13.25 17.49
CA LYS A 33 -0.61 -14.35 18.45
C LYS A 33 -1.46 -13.93 19.66
N THR A 34 -1.18 -12.77 20.24
CA THR A 34 -1.94 -12.20 21.36
C THR A 34 -3.39 -11.89 21.00
N GLY A 35 -3.62 -11.43 19.77
CA GLY A 35 -4.95 -11.22 19.21
C GLY A 35 -5.70 -12.51 18.85
N ASN A 36 -5.02 -13.67 18.87
CA ASN A 36 -5.51 -14.91 18.27
C ASN A 36 -6.04 -14.67 16.84
N SER A 37 -5.26 -13.93 16.06
CA SER A 37 -5.65 -13.43 14.75
C SER A 37 -4.75 -13.98 13.65
N ALA A 38 -5.36 -14.37 12.54
CA ALA A 38 -4.70 -14.53 11.27
C ALA A 38 -4.62 -13.15 10.58
N GLY A 39 -3.53 -12.91 9.87
CA GLY A 39 -3.27 -11.62 9.25
C GLY A 39 -2.43 -11.76 7.98
N GLY A 40 -2.26 -10.66 7.27
CA GLY A 40 -1.36 -10.59 6.13
C GLY A 40 -0.05 -9.94 6.53
N VAL A 41 1.04 -10.40 5.93
CA VAL A 41 2.30 -9.65 5.85
C VAL A 41 2.47 -9.23 4.40
N MET A 42 2.95 -8.01 4.20
CA MET A 42 3.07 -7.45 2.87
C MET A 42 4.26 -6.49 2.75
N LEU A 43 4.72 -6.30 1.53
CA LEU A 43 5.51 -5.15 1.13
C LEU A 43 5.06 -4.74 -0.26
N SER A 44 5.06 -3.44 -0.51
CA SER A 44 4.85 -2.91 -1.85
C SER A 44 6.01 -3.36 -2.75
N TYR A 45 5.67 -4.11 -3.78
CA TYR A 45 6.59 -4.49 -4.84
C TYR A 45 6.98 -3.23 -5.61
N HIS A 46 8.15 -3.29 -6.26
CA HIS A 46 8.84 -2.19 -6.90
C HIS A 46 9.34 -1.08 -5.94
N ARG A 47 8.54 -0.62 -4.97
CA ARG A 47 8.87 0.51 -4.09
C ARG A 47 9.52 0.07 -2.78
N GLU A 48 8.85 -0.72 -1.95
CA GLU A 48 9.37 -1.09 -0.61
C GLU A 48 10.34 -2.26 -0.70
N THR A 49 9.99 -3.28 -1.48
CA THR A 49 10.85 -4.42 -1.80
C THR A 49 11.13 -4.45 -3.30
N ALA A 50 12.14 -5.22 -3.70
CA ALA A 50 12.50 -5.45 -5.09
C ALA A 50 13.23 -6.80 -5.20
N PRO A 51 13.43 -7.34 -6.41
CA PRO A 51 14.24 -8.54 -6.59
C PRO A 51 15.65 -8.40 -6.02
N GLU A 52 16.27 -9.52 -5.64
CA GLU A 52 17.62 -9.54 -5.05
C GLU A 52 18.65 -8.82 -5.92
N TYR A 53 18.57 -8.96 -7.24
CA TYR A 53 19.48 -8.29 -8.17
C TYR A 53 19.37 -6.75 -8.11
N VAL A 54 18.18 -6.22 -7.83
CA VAL A 54 17.95 -4.78 -7.63
C VAL A 54 18.48 -4.35 -6.26
N ILE A 55 18.17 -5.12 -5.22
CA ILE A 55 18.59 -4.81 -3.86
C ILE A 55 20.11 -4.78 -3.72
N ASN A 56 20.81 -5.66 -4.44
CA ASN A 56 22.27 -5.79 -4.42
C ASN A 56 22.98 -4.90 -5.45
N ALA A 57 22.25 -4.17 -6.29
CA ALA A 57 22.84 -3.30 -7.29
C ALA A 57 23.61 -2.12 -6.67
N PRO A 58 24.68 -1.66 -7.34
CA PRO A 58 25.36 -0.40 -7.02
C PRO A 58 24.40 0.80 -6.94
N PRO A 59 24.71 1.82 -6.12
CA PRO A 59 23.93 3.06 -6.10
C PRO A 59 23.93 3.72 -7.48
N GLY A 60 22.74 4.06 -7.99
CA GLY A 60 22.56 4.73 -9.29
C GLY A 60 22.07 3.83 -10.43
N ASP A 61 22.14 2.50 -10.28
CA ASP A 61 21.64 1.56 -11.29
C ASP A 61 20.10 1.53 -11.35
N PHE A 62 19.44 1.85 -10.23
CA PHE A 62 17.99 1.95 -10.09
C PHE A 62 17.61 3.23 -9.37
N GLU A 63 16.34 3.63 -9.47
CA GLU A 63 15.78 4.76 -8.75
C GLU A 63 16.06 4.65 -7.24
N LEU A 64 16.35 5.77 -6.59
CA LEU A 64 16.65 5.89 -5.16
C LEU A 64 15.55 5.24 -4.29
N THR A 65 14.31 5.27 -4.77
CA THR A 65 13.13 4.78 -4.08
C THR A 65 12.73 3.34 -4.42
N ARG A 66 13.40 2.70 -5.40
CA ARG A 66 13.14 1.30 -5.77
C ARG A 66 13.73 0.36 -4.73
N GLY A 67 12.92 -0.54 -4.17
CA GLY A 67 13.35 -1.46 -3.11
C GLY A 67 13.97 -0.74 -1.90
N HIS A 68 13.46 0.43 -1.53
CA HIS A 68 14.12 1.35 -0.60
C HIS A 68 14.33 0.79 0.81
N THR A 69 13.65 -0.29 1.18
CA THR A 69 13.88 -0.92 2.49
C THR A 69 15.19 -1.69 2.56
N GLY A 70 15.79 -1.99 1.41
CA GLY A 70 16.92 -2.91 1.29
C GLY A 70 16.58 -4.37 1.56
N THR A 71 15.29 -4.70 1.66
CA THR A 71 14.78 -6.05 1.85
C THR A 71 14.34 -6.61 0.50
N SER A 72 14.93 -7.74 0.07
CA SER A 72 14.53 -8.41 -1.17
C SER A 72 13.19 -9.13 -1.04
N ILE A 73 12.55 -9.40 -2.19
CA ILE A 73 11.29 -10.15 -2.24
C ILE A 73 11.48 -11.51 -1.56
N ARG A 74 12.55 -12.22 -1.89
CA ARG A 74 12.91 -13.50 -1.23
C ARG A 74 13.02 -13.35 0.28
N HIS A 75 13.85 -12.42 0.76
CA HIS A 75 14.13 -12.26 2.20
C HIS A 75 12.87 -11.90 2.98
N TYR A 76 12.08 -10.96 2.47
CA TYR A 76 10.79 -10.59 3.06
C TYR A 76 9.90 -11.82 3.27
N ILE A 77 9.70 -12.62 2.22
CA ILE A 77 8.80 -13.77 2.27
C ILE A 77 9.34 -14.84 3.24
N GLU A 78 10.60 -15.24 3.07
CA GLU A 78 11.20 -16.33 3.84
C GLU A 78 11.30 -15.98 5.34
N ALA A 79 11.72 -14.76 5.68
CA ALA A 79 11.79 -14.30 7.06
C ALA A 79 10.41 -14.26 7.72
N SER A 80 9.39 -13.76 7.01
CA SER A 80 8.03 -13.68 7.53
C SER A 80 7.44 -15.05 7.81
N VAL A 81 7.66 -16.00 6.89
CA VAL A 81 7.21 -17.39 7.04
C VAL A 81 7.93 -18.09 8.18
N ALA A 82 9.25 -17.94 8.28
CA ALA A 82 10.02 -18.53 9.36
C ALA A 82 9.51 -18.05 10.72
N LYS A 83 9.32 -16.73 10.89
CA LYS A 83 8.82 -16.17 12.15
C LYS A 83 7.36 -16.56 12.43
N ALA A 84 6.49 -16.60 11.43
CA ALA A 84 5.11 -17.04 11.60
C ALA A 84 5.04 -18.50 12.09
N LYS A 85 5.85 -19.39 11.52
CA LYS A 85 5.97 -20.80 11.95
C LYS A 85 6.52 -20.92 13.37
N GLU A 86 7.57 -20.17 13.69
CA GLU A 86 8.16 -20.11 15.04
C GLU A 86 7.11 -19.68 16.08
N LYS A 87 6.30 -18.67 15.76
CA LYS A 87 5.30 -18.12 16.70
C LYS A 87 3.99 -18.90 16.72
N GLY A 88 3.73 -19.72 15.72
CA GLY A 88 2.46 -20.44 15.57
C GLY A 88 1.32 -19.50 15.17
N VAL A 89 1.57 -18.58 14.24
CA VAL A 89 0.60 -17.61 13.73
C VAL A 89 0.26 -17.94 12.29
N VAL A 90 -1.03 -17.91 11.92
CA VAL A 90 -1.45 -18.09 10.53
C VAL A 90 -1.31 -16.77 9.80
N VAL A 91 -0.44 -16.72 8.79
CA VAL A 91 -0.29 -15.56 7.93
C VAL A 91 -0.56 -15.85 6.45
N GLU A 92 -1.04 -14.84 5.74
CA GLU A 92 -0.97 -14.72 4.30
C GLU A 92 0.23 -13.85 3.92
N VAL A 93 1.00 -14.27 2.93
CA VAL A 93 2.08 -13.46 2.38
C VAL A 93 1.57 -12.83 1.10
N GLU A 94 1.70 -11.52 1.02
CA GLU A 94 1.13 -10.71 -0.05
C GLU A 94 2.19 -9.92 -0.81
N ALA A 95 2.04 -9.88 -2.13
CA ALA A 95 2.72 -8.96 -3.03
C ALA A 95 1.84 -7.72 -3.19
N ASP A 96 2.12 -6.68 -2.41
CA ASP A 96 1.31 -5.46 -2.42
C ASP A 96 1.74 -4.54 -3.56
N HIS A 97 0.80 -3.78 -4.14
CA HIS A 97 1.06 -2.86 -5.26
C HIS A 97 1.99 -3.43 -6.36
N VAL A 98 1.65 -4.59 -6.94
CA VAL A 98 2.24 -5.06 -8.20
C VAL A 98 1.80 -4.08 -9.29
N SER A 99 2.70 -3.18 -9.67
CA SER A 99 2.36 -1.92 -10.33
C SER A 99 3.18 -1.64 -11.57
N VAL A 100 2.58 -0.92 -12.52
CA VAL A 100 3.25 -0.37 -13.70
C VAL A 100 3.80 1.05 -13.50
N SER A 101 3.67 1.60 -12.29
CA SER A 101 4.13 2.95 -11.92
C SER A 101 5.65 3.06 -11.83
N VAL A 102 6.19 4.29 -11.94
CA VAL A 102 7.59 4.60 -11.58
C VAL A 102 7.69 4.86 -10.07
N SER A 103 8.72 4.34 -9.39
CA SER A 103 8.77 4.34 -7.91
C SER A 103 8.87 5.75 -7.32
N SER A 104 9.63 6.62 -7.97
CA SER A 104 9.83 8.01 -7.58
C SER A 104 8.55 8.84 -7.67
N GLU A 105 7.78 8.66 -8.73
CA GLU A 105 6.48 9.32 -8.91
C GLU A 105 5.47 8.82 -7.88
N ALA A 106 5.47 7.53 -7.55
CA ALA A 106 4.66 7.00 -6.46
C ALA A 106 5.04 7.66 -5.12
N VAL A 107 6.33 7.90 -4.84
CA VAL A 107 6.77 8.59 -3.62
C VAL A 107 6.32 10.06 -3.59
N LYS A 108 6.43 10.78 -4.71
CA LYS A 108 5.94 12.16 -4.81
C LYS A 108 4.44 12.25 -4.54
N ARG A 109 3.64 11.30 -5.05
CA ARG A 109 2.21 11.23 -4.72
C ARG A 109 1.95 11.01 -3.24
N ILE A 110 2.73 10.12 -2.61
CA ILE A 110 2.62 9.84 -1.16
C ILE A 110 2.92 11.10 -0.33
N SER A 111 3.84 11.97 -0.77
CA SER A 111 4.20 13.20 -0.06
C SER A 111 3.29 14.40 -0.38
N GLY A 112 2.33 14.24 -1.30
CA GLY A 112 1.35 15.26 -1.70
C GLY A 112 1.69 16.04 -2.98
N GLY A 113 2.66 15.58 -3.77
CA GLY A 113 3.05 16.13 -5.08
C GLY A 113 2.84 15.17 -6.26
N GLY A 114 3.51 15.43 -7.39
CA GLY A 114 3.49 14.60 -8.61
C GLY A 114 2.49 15.05 -9.69
N THR A 115 2.71 14.64 -10.95
CA THR A 115 1.80 14.88 -12.07
C THR A 115 1.26 13.56 -12.64
N HIS A 116 -0.02 13.50 -13.00
CA HIS A 116 -0.57 12.34 -13.73
C HIS A 116 -0.03 12.37 -15.16
N ARG A 117 0.89 11.45 -15.47
CA ARG A 117 1.37 11.20 -16.83
C ARG A 117 0.81 9.88 -17.34
N VAL A 118 0.23 9.91 -18.53
CA VAL A 118 -0.23 8.71 -19.22
C VAL A 118 1.00 7.91 -19.68
N LEU A 119 1.16 6.69 -19.18
CA LEU A 119 2.24 5.78 -19.59
C LEU A 119 2.09 5.42 -21.07
N SER A 120 3.19 5.26 -21.80
CA SER A 120 3.19 4.71 -23.16
C SER A 120 3.08 3.18 -23.14
N GLU A 121 2.71 2.55 -24.27
CA GLU A 121 2.69 1.08 -24.35
C GLU A 121 4.08 0.43 -24.20
N GLU A 122 5.15 1.15 -24.54
CA GLU A 122 6.53 0.68 -24.32
C GLU A 122 6.87 0.69 -22.82
N GLU A 123 6.50 1.75 -22.10
CA GLU A 123 6.66 1.83 -20.64
C GLU A 123 5.86 0.72 -19.95
N VAL A 124 4.60 0.48 -20.37
CA VAL A 124 3.78 -0.64 -19.85
C VAL A 124 4.45 -1.99 -20.14
N ARG A 125 5.00 -2.21 -21.34
CA ARG A 125 5.68 -3.46 -21.68
C ARG A 125 6.94 -3.68 -20.80
N SER A 126 7.72 -2.63 -20.60
CA SER A 126 8.90 -2.66 -19.73
C SER A 126 8.52 -2.99 -18.29
N ALA A 127 7.47 -2.33 -17.77
CA ALA A 127 6.95 -2.58 -16.43
C ALA A 127 6.44 -4.01 -16.26
N LEU A 128 5.72 -4.56 -17.25
CA LEU A 128 5.26 -5.96 -17.21
C LEU A 128 6.43 -6.96 -17.16
N LYS A 129 7.50 -6.69 -17.92
CA LYS A 129 8.71 -7.53 -17.85
C LYS A 129 9.35 -7.48 -16.46
N TYR A 130 9.40 -6.30 -15.85
CA TYR A 130 9.90 -6.16 -14.49
C TYR A 130 8.99 -6.89 -13.47
N ILE A 131 7.67 -6.77 -13.61
CA ILE A 131 6.69 -7.52 -12.82
C ILE A 131 6.94 -9.03 -12.96
N GLU A 132 7.21 -9.55 -14.16
CA GLU A 132 7.56 -10.97 -14.33
C GLU A 132 8.77 -11.39 -13.48
N ASP A 133 9.80 -10.55 -13.37
CA ASP A 133 10.96 -10.83 -12.53
C ASP A 133 10.60 -10.82 -11.03
N GLU A 134 9.77 -9.87 -10.60
CA GLU A 134 9.27 -9.79 -9.22
C GLU A 134 8.43 -11.01 -8.83
N ILE A 135 7.45 -11.36 -9.68
CA ILE A 135 6.58 -12.53 -9.47
C ILE A 135 7.40 -13.81 -9.51
N ARG A 136 8.39 -13.92 -10.41
CA ARG A 136 9.28 -15.09 -10.48
C ARG A 136 10.05 -15.29 -9.19
N GLU A 137 10.64 -14.25 -8.62
CA GLU A 137 11.34 -14.35 -7.34
C GLU A 137 10.37 -14.74 -6.22
N ALA A 138 9.22 -14.09 -6.13
CA ALA A 138 8.19 -14.38 -5.13
C ALA A 138 7.72 -15.85 -5.20
N VAL A 139 7.35 -16.32 -6.38
CA VAL A 139 6.91 -17.70 -6.66
C VAL A 139 8.01 -18.70 -6.34
N SER A 140 9.29 -18.37 -6.58
CA SER A 140 10.41 -19.27 -6.29
C SER A 140 10.49 -19.67 -4.81
N THR A 141 9.96 -18.86 -3.90
CA THR A 141 9.87 -19.16 -2.46
C THR A 141 8.77 -20.17 -2.12
N ARG A 142 7.79 -20.36 -3.01
CA ARG A 142 6.56 -21.15 -2.81
C ARG A 142 5.71 -20.74 -1.61
N ASN A 143 5.85 -19.49 -1.17
CA ASN A 143 5.25 -18.99 0.05
C ASN A 143 4.38 -17.74 -0.17
N ILE A 144 4.17 -17.32 -1.42
CA ILE A 144 3.33 -16.18 -1.79
C ILE A 144 1.90 -16.65 -2.09
N TYR A 145 0.89 -15.99 -1.52
CA TYR A 145 -0.51 -16.43 -1.59
C TYR A 145 -1.51 -15.34 -1.96
N PHE A 146 -1.06 -14.11 -2.13
CA PHE A 146 -1.96 -13.00 -2.42
C PHE A 146 -1.25 -11.90 -3.23
N TYR A 147 -1.95 -11.28 -4.16
CA TYR A 147 -1.40 -10.22 -5.01
C TYR A 147 -2.37 -9.05 -5.11
N THR A 148 -1.88 -7.84 -4.83
CA THR A 148 -2.60 -6.60 -5.12
C THR A 148 -2.09 -6.01 -6.42
N ILE A 149 -2.95 -5.98 -7.43
CA ILE A 149 -2.65 -5.38 -8.72
C ILE A 149 -3.00 -3.89 -8.64
N ASP A 150 -2.05 -3.04 -9.03
CA ASP A 150 -2.21 -1.60 -9.05
C ASP A 150 -1.94 -1.04 -10.45
N THR A 151 -3.00 -0.53 -11.07
CA THR A 151 -2.98 0.11 -12.37
C THR A 151 -3.59 1.51 -12.33
N CYS A 152 -3.61 2.17 -11.17
CA CYS A 152 -4.22 3.50 -10.99
C CYS A 152 -3.61 4.57 -11.92
N ASP A 153 -2.31 4.45 -12.25
CA ASP A 153 -1.62 5.37 -13.17
C ASP A 153 -2.09 5.30 -14.63
N LEU A 154 -2.89 4.29 -14.97
CA LEU A 154 -3.47 4.13 -16.30
C LEU A 154 -4.90 4.68 -16.39
N ILE A 155 -5.44 5.23 -15.29
CA ILE A 155 -6.77 5.86 -15.28
C ILE A 155 -6.69 7.21 -15.98
N ASP A 156 -7.51 7.40 -17.02
CA ASP A 156 -7.54 8.63 -17.82
C ASP A 156 -8.70 9.54 -17.41
N TYR A 157 -8.39 10.59 -16.64
CA TYR A 157 -9.37 11.59 -16.20
C TYR A 157 -9.73 12.61 -17.30
N SER A 158 -9.06 12.60 -18.45
CA SER A 158 -9.34 13.55 -19.54
C SER A 158 -10.75 13.38 -20.11
N SER A 159 -11.30 12.16 -20.06
CA SER A 159 -12.64 11.84 -20.56
C SER A 159 -13.75 12.62 -19.85
N GLU A 160 -13.51 13.16 -18.66
CA GLU A 160 -14.48 13.99 -17.92
C GLU A 160 -14.65 15.38 -18.55
N LYS A 161 -13.68 15.83 -19.35
CA LYS A 161 -13.66 17.16 -19.97
C LYS A 161 -14.11 17.16 -21.43
N ILE A 162 -14.22 15.97 -22.05
CA ILE A 162 -14.61 15.82 -23.46
C ILE A 162 -16.11 16.13 -23.61
N ALA A 163 -16.44 16.92 -24.63
CA ALA A 163 -17.83 17.22 -24.99
C ALA A 163 -18.55 15.97 -25.54
N VAL A 164 -19.86 15.85 -25.33
CA VAL A 164 -20.62 14.62 -25.65
C VAL A 164 -20.54 14.21 -27.13
N ASP A 165 -20.53 15.17 -28.05
CA ASP A 165 -20.43 14.87 -29.49
C ASP A 165 -19.05 14.33 -29.89
N GLU A 166 -17.98 14.86 -29.29
CA GLU A 166 -16.62 14.36 -29.47
C GLU A 166 -16.44 12.99 -28.80
N LEU A 167 -17.03 12.80 -27.61
CA LEU A 167 -17.00 11.55 -26.85
C LEU A 167 -17.49 10.36 -27.67
N ARG A 168 -18.58 10.53 -28.42
CA ARG A 168 -19.13 9.47 -29.30
C ARG A 168 -18.17 9.10 -30.43
N THR A 169 -17.45 10.07 -30.97
CA THR A 169 -16.48 9.84 -32.04
C THR A 169 -15.29 9.05 -31.50
N VAL A 170 -14.67 9.55 -30.42
CA VAL A 170 -13.53 8.89 -29.77
C VAL A 170 -13.89 7.49 -29.30
N PHE A 171 -15.08 7.30 -28.73
CA PHE A 171 -15.55 5.99 -28.29
C PHE A 171 -15.68 5.00 -29.45
N LYS A 172 -16.26 5.40 -30.58
CA LYS A 172 -16.44 4.51 -31.75
C LYS A 172 -15.11 4.07 -32.36
N ASP A 173 -14.08 4.91 -32.28
CA ASP A 173 -12.75 4.59 -32.80
C ASP A 173 -12.02 3.56 -31.93
N LEU A 174 -12.31 3.53 -30.62
CA LEU A 174 -11.60 2.69 -29.65
C LEU A 174 -12.38 1.46 -29.19
N TYR A 175 -13.71 1.53 -29.14
CA TYR A 175 -14.54 0.50 -28.54
C TYR A 175 -15.75 0.11 -29.40
N PRO A 176 -16.15 -1.17 -29.38
CA PRO A 176 -17.32 -1.62 -30.11
C PRO A 176 -18.61 -1.12 -29.45
N ALA A 177 -19.63 -0.82 -30.27
CA ALA A 177 -20.96 -0.42 -29.79
C ALA A 177 -21.60 -1.46 -28.85
N SER A 178 -21.24 -2.75 -28.99
CA SER A 178 -21.70 -3.81 -28.09
C SER A 178 -21.34 -3.57 -26.63
N LEU A 179 -20.32 -2.76 -26.33
CA LEU A 179 -19.96 -2.40 -24.96
C LEU A 179 -21.11 -1.63 -24.29
N ILE A 180 -21.74 -0.68 -24.98
CA ILE A 180 -22.92 0.05 -24.46
C ILE A 180 -24.07 -0.93 -24.19
N GLU A 181 -24.31 -1.86 -25.12
CA GLU A 181 -25.37 -2.86 -24.99
C GLU A 181 -25.22 -3.75 -23.75
N ARG A 182 -24.00 -4.00 -23.27
CA ARG A 182 -23.78 -4.80 -22.04
C ARG A 182 -24.29 -4.11 -20.77
N TYR A 183 -24.41 -2.79 -20.79
CA TYR A 183 -24.74 -1.98 -19.61
C TYR A 183 -26.17 -1.43 -19.63
N LYS A 184 -26.87 -1.47 -20.77
CA LYS A 184 -28.21 -0.86 -20.93
C LYS A 184 -29.26 -1.40 -19.96
N ASP A 185 -29.19 -2.69 -19.65
CA ASP A 185 -30.15 -3.40 -18.80
C ASP A 185 -29.70 -3.45 -17.33
N ILE A 186 -28.53 -2.88 -17.02
CA ILE A 186 -28.03 -2.82 -15.64
C ILE A 186 -28.82 -1.74 -14.88
N ASN A 187 -29.55 -2.22 -13.90
CA ASN A 187 -30.35 -1.41 -13.01
C ASN A 187 -30.42 -2.08 -11.63
N VAL A 188 -29.39 -1.86 -10.82
CA VAL A 188 -29.22 -2.48 -9.50
C VAL A 188 -29.42 -1.42 -8.43
N VAL A 189 -30.10 -1.77 -7.34
CA VAL A 189 -30.21 -0.89 -6.16
C VAL A 189 -29.30 -1.44 -5.07
N VAL A 190 -28.32 -0.64 -4.65
CA VAL A 190 -27.37 -0.90 -3.57
C VAL A 190 -27.50 0.23 -2.55
N ASN A 191 -27.87 -0.07 -1.31
CA ASN A 191 -28.03 0.87 -0.21
C ASN A 191 -28.96 2.05 -0.54
N GLY A 192 -30.02 1.80 -1.30
CA GLY A 192 -30.91 2.85 -1.82
C GLY A 192 -30.31 3.68 -2.96
N THR A 193 -29.05 3.48 -3.33
CA THR A 193 -28.40 4.05 -4.51
C THR A 193 -28.71 3.19 -5.72
N ARG A 194 -29.31 3.79 -6.75
CA ARG A 194 -29.63 3.11 -8.01
C ARG A 194 -28.44 3.22 -8.96
N ILE A 195 -27.78 2.10 -9.24
CA ILE A 195 -26.73 1.97 -10.24
C ILE A 195 -27.38 1.67 -11.58
N ARG A 196 -27.38 2.67 -12.45
CA ARG A 196 -27.84 2.59 -13.84
C ARG A 196 -26.82 3.28 -14.73
N PHE A 197 -26.67 2.73 -15.93
CA PHE A 197 -25.77 3.27 -16.95
C PHE A 197 -26.59 3.77 -18.13
N ASP A 198 -26.36 5.02 -18.52
CA ASP A 198 -26.72 5.53 -19.84
C ASP A 198 -25.52 5.42 -20.79
N GLU A 199 -25.75 5.70 -22.07
CA GLU A 199 -24.70 5.61 -23.09
C GLU A 199 -23.51 6.51 -22.76
N GLU A 200 -23.77 7.75 -22.34
CA GLU A 200 -22.72 8.72 -22.01
C GLU A 200 -21.82 8.22 -20.90
N LYS A 201 -22.41 7.71 -19.81
CA LYS A 201 -21.67 7.17 -18.68
C LYS A 201 -20.80 5.98 -19.10
N VAL A 202 -21.32 5.06 -19.93
CA VAL A 202 -20.52 3.94 -20.43
C VAL A 202 -19.35 4.43 -21.27
N MET A 203 -19.58 5.38 -22.18
CA MET A 203 -18.50 5.93 -23.01
C MET A 203 -17.41 6.59 -22.17
N ARG A 204 -17.78 7.41 -21.17
CA ARG A 204 -16.81 8.07 -20.27
C ARG A 204 -16.04 7.06 -19.44
N LEU A 205 -16.71 6.08 -18.83
CA LEU A 205 -16.05 5.05 -18.02
C LEU A 205 -15.12 4.17 -18.86
N SER A 206 -15.50 3.88 -20.11
CA SER A 206 -14.68 3.08 -21.02
C SER A 206 -13.37 3.80 -21.36
N LEU A 207 -13.44 5.09 -21.70
CA LEU A 207 -12.23 5.89 -21.94
C LEU A 207 -11.39 6.04 -20.68
N LYS A 208 -12.02 6.23 -19.52
CA LYS A 208 -11.34 6.44 -18.24
C LYS A 208 -10.64 5.19 -17.71
N LEU A 209 -11.27 4.02 -17.81
CA LEU A 209 -10.89 2.85 -17.00
C LEU A 209 -10.43 1.64 -17.81
N MET A 210 -10.80 1.49 -19.08
CA MET A 210 -10.60 0.23 -19.80
C MET A 210 -9.11 -0.13 -19.92
N ARG A 211 -8.25 0.86 -20.15
CA ARG A 211 -6.79 0.64 -20.23
C ARG A 211 -6.21 0.09 -18.92
N SER A 212 -6.69 0.60 -17.79
CA SER A 212 -6.29 0.11 -16.45
C SER A 212 -6.75 -1.35 -16.25
N ILE A 213 -7.97 -1.67 -16.69
CA ILE A 213 -8.55 -3.02 -16.63
C ILE A 213 -7.78 -4.00 -17.55
N ASP A 214 -7.44 -3.58 -18.77
CA ASP A 214 -6.72 -4.42 -19.74
C ASP A 214 -5.30 -4.75 -19.25
N VAL A 215 -4.61 -3.79 -18.62
CA VAL A 215 -3.31 -4.05 -18.01
C VAL A 215 -3.43 -4.89 -16.73
N SER A 216 -4.48 -4.68 -15.93
CA SER A 216 -4.78 -5.57 -14.79
C SER A 216 -4.94 -7.02 -15.23
N GLU A 217 -5.63 -7.27 -16.35
CA GLU A 217 -5.75 -8.61 -16.92
C GLU A 217 -4.39 -9.20 -17.35
N ARG A 218 -3.53 -8.39 -17.98
CA ARG A 218 -2.17 -8.82 -18.37
C ARG A 218 -1.34 -9.22 -17.16
N ILE A 219 -1.36 -8.43 -16.09
CA ILE A 219 -0.67 -8.73 -14.82
C ILE A 219 -1.24 -10.01 -14.20
N TYR A 220 -2.58 -10.14 -14.13
CA TYR A 220 -3.23 -11.33 -13.61
C TYR A 220 -2.83 -12.59 -14.38
N ARG A 221 -2.71 -12.53 -15.71
CA ARG A 221 -2.25 -13.66 -16.53
C ARG A 221 -0.83 -14.09 -16.16
N ILE A 222 0.09 -13.15 -15.99
CA ILE A 222 1.47 -13.43 -15.52
C ILE A 222 1.43 -14.15 -14.18
N ILE A 223 0.68 -13.60 -13.20
CA ILE A 223 0.54 -14.20 -11.86
C ILE A 223 -0.03 -15.62 -11.95
N LYS A 224 -1.14 -15.79 -12.70
CA LYS A 224 -1.83 -17.07 -12.84
C LYS A 224 -0.96 -18.13 -13.50
N GLU A 225 -0.16 -17.76 -14.49
CA GLU A 225 0.75 -18.69 -15.18
C GLU A 225 1.91 -19.12 -14.28
N MET A 226 2.41 -18.22 -13.43
CA MET A 226 3.56 -18.48 -12.56
C MET A 226 3.19 -19.12 -11.22
N THR A 227 1.97 -18.94 -10.73
CA THR A 227 1.52 -19.40 -9.40
C THR A 227 0.58 -20.60 -9.51
N PRO A 228 1.08 -21.86 -9.48
CA PRO A 228 0.28 -23.05 -9.74
C PRO A 228 -0.57 -23.53 -8.53
N TRP A 229 -0.62 -22.77 -7.45
CA TRP A 229 -1.41 -23.07 -6.23
C TRP A 229 -2.50 -22.01 -6.00
N PRO A 230 -3.46 -22.23 -5.09
CA PRO A 230 -4.48 -21.22 -4.79
C PRO A 230 -3.88 -19.92 -4.26
N PHE A 231 -4.35 -18.80 -4.79
CA PHE A 231 -3.98 -17.44 -4.37
C PHE A 231 -5.18 -16.49 -4.44
N GLY A 232 -5.11 -15.39 -3.71
CA GLY A 232 -6.07 -14.30 -3.77
C GLY A 232 -5.62 -13.13 -4.64
N ILE A 233 -6.59 -12.39 -5.17
CA ILE A 233 -6.38 -11.15 -5.93
C ILE A 233 -7.10 -10.00 -5.26
N GLU A 234 -6.36 -8.89 -5.13
CA GLU A 234 -6.93 -7.58 -4.85
C GLU A 234 -6.66 -6.62 -6.00
N ILE A 235 -7.59 -5.71 -6.24
CA ILE A 235 -7.42 -4.59 -7.17
C ILE A 235 -7.31 -3.30 -6.37
N ALA A 236 -6.16 -2.61 -6.49
CA ALA A 236 -6.00 -1.27 -5.95
C ALA A 236 -6.76 -0.26 -6.81
N PHE A 237 -7.52 0.60 -6.14
CA PHE A 237 -8.32 1.67 -6.75
C PHE A 237 -8.42 2.90 -5.81
N ASP A 238 -7.41 3.06 -4.95
CA ASP A 238 -7.35 4.06 -3.88
C ASP A 238 -6.44 5.24 -4.22
N GLU A 239 -5.46 5.05 -5.11
CA GLU A 239 -4.55 6.10 -5.58
C GLU A 239 -5.17 7.02 -6.65
N THR A 240 -6.45 7.34 -6.49
CA THR A 240 -7.20 8.27 -7.36
C THR A 240 -7.25 9.67 -6.72
N PRO A 241 -7.28 10.77 -7.51
CA PRO A 241 -7.32 12.14 -6.98
C PRO A 241 -8.65 12.50 -6.30
N VAL A 242 -9.69 11.72 -6.55
CA VAL A 242 -11.04 11.89 -5.97
C VAL A 242 -11.53 10.58 -5.39
N THR A 243 -12.47 10.65 -4.44
CA THR A 243 -13.10 9.47 -3.85
C THR A 243 -13.83 8.65 -4.89
N SER A 244 -13.78 7.33 -4.79
CA SER A 244 -14.34 6.42 -5.80
C SER A 244 -15.85 6.55 -5.93
N ASP A 245 -16.33 6.62 -7.18
CA ASP A 245 -17.75 6.60 -7.51
C ASP A 245 -18.30 5.15 -7.54
N PRO A 246 -19.51 4.89 -7.01
CA PRO A 246 -20.11 3.55 -7.06
C PRO A 246 -20.30 2.97 -8.47
N HIS A 247 -20.53 3.79 -9.51
CA HIS A 247 -20.65 3.32 -10.89
C HIS A 247 -19.27 2.95 -11.46
N GLU A 248 -18.21 3.68 -11.10
CA GLU A 248 -16.84 3.31 -11.46
C GLU A 248 -16.47 1.96 -10.83
N LEU A 249 -16.72 1.80 -9.53
CA LEU A 249 -16.46 0.55 -8.83
C LEU A 249 -17.23 -0.62 -9.45
N PHE A 250 -18.52 -0.41 -9.76
CA PHE A 250 -19.36 -1.41 -10.42
C PHE A 250 -18.80 -1.76 -11.81
N PHE A 251 -18.44 -0.76 -12.61
CA PHE A 251 -17.90 -0.94 -13.96
C PHE A 251 -16.60 -1.75 -13.94
N VAL A 252 -15.66 -1.39 -13.06
CA VAL A 252 -14.38 -2.13 -12.90
C VAL A 252 -14.64 -3.59 -12.51
N LEU A 253 -15.43 -3.84 -11.46
CA LEU A 253 -15.69 -5.21 -11.01
C LEU A 253 -16.44 -6.04 -12.05
N ASN A 254 -17.37 -5.42 -12.79
CA ASN A 254 -18.10 -6.09 -13.87
C ASN A 254 -17.16 -6.48 -15.01
N GLU A 255 -16.31 -5.56 -15.47
CA GLU A 255 -15.34 -5.81 -16.54
C GLU A 255 -14.25 -6.82 -16.16
N LEU A 256 -13.82 -6.86 -14.90
CA LEU A 256 -12.89 -7.88 -14.41
C LEU A 256 -13.57 -9.25 -14.31
N ARG A 257 -14.83 -9.29 -13.86
CA ARG A 257 -15.62 -10.52 -13.80
C ARG A 257 -15.86 -11.12 -15.18
N THR A 258 -16.18 -10.31 -16.20
CA THR A 258 -16.37 -10.80 -17.58
C THR A 258 -15.08 -11.38 -18.18
N ARG A 259 -13.92 -10.92 -17.71
CA ARG A 259 -12.58 -11.47 -18.04
C ARG A 259 -12.18 -12.69 -17.20
N GLY A 260 -13.02 -13.13 -16.26
CA GLY A 260 -12.77 -14.29 -15.41
C GLY A 260 -11.71 -14.06 -14.33
N ILE A 261 -11.53 -12.81 -13.88
CA ILE A 261 -10.60 -12.45 -12.81
C ILE A 261 -11.32 -12.54 -11.45
N PRO A 262 -10.91 -13.45 -10.54
CA PRO A 262 -11.57 -13.65 -9.25
C PRO A 262 -11.05 -12.62 -8.22
N VAL A 263 -11.73 -11.49 -8.12
CA VAL A 263 -11.36 -10.42 -7.18
C VAL A 263 -11.89 -10.73 -5.78
N ASP A 264 -11.00 -11.02 -4.83
CA ASP A 264 -11.37 -11.22 -3.42
C ASP A 264 -11.60 -9.89 -2.72
N PHE A 265 -10.72 -8.93 -2.98
CA PHE A 265 -10.76 -7.61 -2.38
C PHE A 265 -10.61 -6.49 -3.43
N ILE A 266 -11.25 -5.36 -3.19
CA ILE A 266 -11.04 -4.14 -3.96
C ILE A 266 -10.80 -2.98 -3.02
N ALA A 267 -9.80 -2.15 -3.33
CA ALA A 267 -9.40 -1.03 -2.49
C ALA A 267 -9.82 0.31 -3.10
N PRO A 268 -11.04 0.81 -2.87
CA PRO A 268 -11.46 2.12 -3.38
C PRO A 268 -10.88 3.28 -2.54
N ASN A 269 -10.79 4.45 -3.14
CA ASN A 269 -10.50 5.70 -2.43
C ASN A 269 -11.73 6.14 -1.63
N VAL A 270 -11.67 5.96 -0.31
CA VAL A 270 -12.72 6.41 0.63
C VAL A 270 -12.48 7.79 1.24
N GLY A 271 -11.41 8.47 0.84
CA GLY A 271 -10.96 9.77 1.39
C GLY A 271 -9.84 9.64 2.42
N PHE A 272 -9.16 8.50 2.48
CA PHE A 272 -8.02 8.30 3.37
C PHE A 272 -6.74 8.81 2.71
N GLN A 273 -5.98 9.63 3.44
CA GLN A 273 -4.68 10.15 3.00
C GLN A 273 -3.54 9.48 3.76
N LYS A 274 -2.42 9.18 3.11
CA LYS A 274 -1.29 8.49 3.77
C LYS A 274 -0.75 9.35 4.91
N ARG A 275 -0.56 8.72 6.08
CA ARG A 275 0.01 9.34 7.30
C ARG A 275 -0.80 10.51 7.86
N GLU A 276 -2.08 10.62 7.53
CA GLU A 276 -2.97 11.64 8.07
C GLU A 276 -4.23 11.01 8.64
N ASP A 277 -4.79 11.62 9.68
CA ASP A 277 -6.10 11.25 10.18
C ASP A 277 -7.18 11.70 9.21
N PHE A 278 -8.28 10.97 9.16
CA PHE A 278 -9.45 11.40 8.43
C PHE A 278 -10.09 12.60 9.13
N THR A 279 -10.17 13.71 8.42
CA THR A 279 -10.72 14.98 8.91
C THR A 279 -12.12 15.29 8.37
N GLY A 280 -12.66 14.41 7.52
CA GLY A 280 -14.00 14.56 6.95
C GLY A 280 -15.13 14.19 7.92
N ASP A 281 -16.36 14.34 7.44
CA ASP A 281 -17.56 13.95 8.19
C ASP A 281 -17.72 12.41 8.26
N LEU A 282 -17.93 11.90 9.46
CA LEU A 282 -18.01 10.46 9.73
C LEU A 282 -19.29 9.81 9.15
N GLU A 283 -20.41 10.52 9.12
CA GLU A 283 -21.65 9.98 8.55
C GLU A 283 -21.57 9.91 7.01
N THR A 284 -20.91 10.90 6.39
CA THR A 284 -20.56 10.86 4.97
C THR A 284 -19.63 9.69 4.67
N LEU A 285 -18.62 9.45 5.51
CA LEU A 285 -17.75 8.28 5.37
C LEU A 285 -18.54 6.98 5.51
N HIS A 286 -19.44 6.87 6.51
CA HIS A 286 -20.29 5.70 6.70
C HIS A 286 -21.14 5.41 5.46
N SER A 287 -21.85 6.43 4.94
CA SER A 287 -22.70 6.29 3.74
C SER A 287 -21.88 5.86 2.52
N ARG A 288 -20.72 6.49 2.30
CA ARG A 288 -19.79 6.15 1.21
C ARG A 288 -19.33 4.69 1.31
N VAL A 289 -18.77 4.31 2.46
CA VAL A 289 -18.25 2.95 2.68
C VAL A 289 -19.34 1.91 2.53
N LYS A 290 -20.53 2.16 3.08
CA LYS A 290 -21.66 1.23 2.98
C LYS A 290 -22.07 1.00 1.53
N THR A 291 -22.22 2.06 0.75
CA THR A 291 -22.56 1.95 -0.67
C THR A 291 -21.47 1.23 -1.47
N LEU A 292 -20.19 1.54 -1.26
CA LEU A 292 -19.09 0.85 -1.92
C LEU A 292 -19.01 -0.64 -1.51
N HIS A 293 -19.25 -0.95 -0.24
CA HIS A 293 -19.25 -2.31 0.28
C HIS A 293 -20.36 -3.15 -0.35
N GLU A 294 -21.56 -2.58 -0.53
CA GLU A 294 -22.66 -3.28 -1.18
C GLU A 294 -22.42 -3.52 -2.67
N VAL A 295 -21.79 -2.57 -3.38
CA VAL A 295 -21.31 -2.79 -4.76
C VAL A 295 -20.29 -3.93 -4.82
N ALA A 296 -19.25 -3.89 -3.97
CA ALA A 296 -18.25 -4.95 -3.93
C ALA A 296 -18.88 -6.33 -3.62
N SER A 297 -19.78 -6.37 -2.64
CA SER A 297 -20.47 -7.60 -2.22
C SER A 297 -21.35 -8.18 -3.32
N PHE A 298 -21.95 -7.35 -4.18
CA PHE A 298 -22.71 -7.80 -5.36
C PHE A 298 -21.85 -8.66 -6.32
N PHE A 299 -20.55 -8.37 -6.41
CA PHE A 299 -19.59 -9.17 -7.19
C PHE A 299 -18.88 -10.25 -6.37
N GLY A 300 -19.25 -10.40 -5.09
CA GLY A 300 -18.62 -11.32 -4.16
C GLY A 300 -17.24 -10.88 -3.69
N SER A 301 -16.86 -9.61 -3.85
CA SER A 301 -15.62 -9.04 -3.33
C SER A 301 -15.86 -8.33 -2.00
N LEU A 302 -14.81 -8.14 -1.21
CA LEU A 302 -14.83 -7.31 0.00
C LEU A 302 -14.04 -6.02 -0.21
N LEU A 303 -14.23 -5.04 0.67
CA LEU A 303 -13.42 -3.82 0.65
C LEU A 303 -12.05 -4.09 1.29
N SER A 304 -11.02 -3.41 0.77
CA SER A 304 -9.71 -3.31 1.40
C SER A 304 -9.37 -1.85 1.62
N PHE A 305 -9.11 -1.46 2.87
CA PHE A 305 -8.75 -0.08 3.18
C PHE A 305 -7.23 0.08 3.16
N HIS A 306 -6.76 0.79 2.14
CA HIS A 306 -5.38 1.22 2.02
C HIS A 306 -5.13 2.53 2.77
N SER A 307 -3.85 2.91 2.87
CA SER A 307 -3.45 4.14 3.55
C SER A 307 -3.95 4.23 4.99
N GLY A 308 -4.04 3.09 5.68
CA GLY A 308 -4.67 2.99 7.00
C GLY A 308 -3.92 3.65 8.16
N SER A 309 -2.65 4.01 7.98
CA SER A 309 -1.90 4.77 8.99
C SER A 309 -2.47 6.20 9.12
N GLY A 310 -2.65 6.68 10.35
CA GLY A 310 -3.10 8.04 10.63
C GLY A 310 -1.96 9.04 10.87
N SER A 311 -2.27 10.13 11.56
CA SER A 311 -1.35 11.24 11.90
C SER A 311 -0.21 10.84 12.85
N SER A 312 -0.37 9.73 13.58
CA SER A 312 0.66 9.11 14.42
C SER A 312 0.43 7.59 14.46
N PRO A 313 1.36 6.78 15.02
CA PRO A 313 1.18 5.34 15.07
C PRO A 313 -0.12 4.90 15.75
N TYR A 314 -0.52 5.60 16.81
CA TYR A 314 -1.69 5.25 17.63
C TYR A 314 -2.95 6.06 17.32
N SER A 315 -2.96 6.91 16.30
CA SER A 315 -4.12 7.76 16.01
C SER A 315 -5.32 7.00 15.41
N MET A 316 -5.10 5.78 14.90
CA MET A 316 -6.15 4.90 14.36
C MET A 316 -7.01 5.59 13.29
N LYS A 317 -6.33 6.36 12.42
CA LYS A 317 -6.94 7.19 11.38
C LYS A 317 -7.85 8.31 11.89
N GLY A 318 -7.86 8.58 13.19
CA GLY A 318 -8.73 9.57 13.83
C GLY A 318 -9.88 8.92 14.61
N LYS A 319 -10.38 9.66 15.60
CA LYS A 319 -11.40 9.18 16.53
C LYS A 319 -12.66 8.73 15.80
N GLY A 320 -13.10 7.50 16.06
CA GLY A 320 -14.35 6.95 15.55
C GLY A 320 -14.29 6.37 14.13
N VAL A 321 -13.18 6.54 13.40
CA VAL A 321 -13.06 6.08 12.01
C VAL A 321 -13.13 4.56 11.90
N HIS A 322 -12.39 3.82 12.72
CA HIS A 322 -12.42 2.36 12.71
C HIS A 322 -13.82 1.80 13.04
N ASP A 323 -14.54 2.40 13.99
CA ASP A 323 -15.92 2.02 14.29
C ASP A 323 -16.88 2.31 13.13
N ILE A 324 -16.70 3.45 12.45
CA ILE A 324 -17.52 3.84 11.29
C ILE A 324 -17.34 2.85 10.14
N ILE A 325 -16.10 2.56 9.73
CA ILE A 325 -15.85 1.62 8.63
C ILE A 325 -16.30 0.20 9.00
N ARG A 326 -16.15 -0.20 10.27
CA ARG A 326 -16.60 -1.50 10.76
C ARG A 326 -18.12 -1.64 10.68
N ARG A 327 -18.87 -0.64 11.11
CA ARG A 327 -20.35 -0.64 11.00
C ARG A 327 -20.79 -0.62 9.54
N ALA A 328 -20.17 0.22 8.71
CA ALA A 328 -20.55 0.40 7.32
C ALA A 328 -20.29 -0.85 6.45
N ALA A 329 -19.17 -1.55 6.68
CA ALA A 329 -18.79 -2.76 5.95
C ALA A 329 -19.16 -4.06 6.69
N GLY A 330 -19.94 -3.99 7.78
CA GLY A 330 -20.35 -5.16 8.56
C GLY A 330 -19.20 -5.97 9.18
N GLY A 331 -18.01 -5.35 9.36
CA GLY A 331 -16.80 -6.05 9.78
C GLY A 331 -16.14 -6.91 8.71
N LEU A 332 -16.60 -6.85 7.46
CA LEU A 332 -16.14 -7.67 6.34
C LEU A 332 -15.21 -6.89 5.41
N PHE A 333 -13.98 -6.67 5.85
CA PHE A 333 -12.97 -5.93 5.08
C PHE A 333 -11.55 -6.35 5.44
N LYS A 334 -10.61 -6.02 4.56
CA LYS A 334 -9.17 -6.05 4.80
C LYS A 334 -8.68 -4.65 5.14
N TYR A 335 -7.67 -4.53 5.99
CA TYR A 335 -7.10 -3.23 6.37
C TYR A 335 -5.58 -3.26 6.25
N LYS A 336 -4.98 -2.29 5.55
CA LYS A 336 -3.55 -2.27 5.27
C LYS A 336 -2.82 -1.11 5.95
N ILE A 337 -1.73 -1.45 6.63
CA ILE A 337 -0.76 -0.52 7.23
C ILE A 337 0.66 -0.97 6.88
N SER A 338 1.57 -0.06 6.56
CA SER A 338 2.97 -0.45 6.28
C SER A 338 4.00 0.41 7.02
N GLY A 339 4.04 1.72 6.74
CA GLY A 339 5.07 2.60 7.31
C GLY A 339 4.98 2.85 8.82
N VAL A 340 3.90 2.42 9.48
CA VAL A 340 3.59 2.79 10.85
C VAL A 340 4.59 2.25 11.88
N TYR A 341 5.13 1.05 11.66
CA TYR A 341 6.12 0.47 12.58
C TYR A 341 7.48 1.15 12.48
N PHE A 342 7.87 1.57 11.28
CA PHE A 342 9.08 2.36 11.10
C PHE A 342 8.94 3.76 11.72
N GLU A 343 7.77 4.37 11.60
CA GLU A 343 7.46 5.63 12.29
C GLU A 343 7.54 5.47 13.81
N LEU A 344 6.94 4.41 14.36
CA LEU A 344 7.04 4.08 15.78
C LEU A 344 8.50 3.87 16.22
N LEU A 345 9.29 3.13 15.43
CA LEU A 345 10.72 2.94 15.69
C LEU A 345 11.45 4.28 15.79
N MET A 346 11.23 5.20 14.84
CA MET A 346 11.85 6.53 14.88
C MET A 346 11.43 7.33 16.13
N GLN A 347 10.17 7.21 16.57
CA GLN A 347 9.72 7.86 17.81
C GLN A 347 10.36 7.25 19.07
N LEU A 348 10.52 5.93 19.11
CA LEU A 348 11.17 5.24 20.22
C LEU A 348 12.64 5.62 20.30
N MET A 349 13.35 5.61 19.17
CA MET A 349 14.76 5.97 19.14
C MET A 349 14.99 7.45 19.47
N SER A 350 14.10 8.34 19.03
CA SER A 350 14.17 9.77 19.35
C SER A 350 13.96 10.03 20.84
N ARG A 351 13.11 9.25 21.53
CA ARG A 351 12.83 9.45 22.96
C ARG A 351 13.68 8.56 23.87
N SER A 352 14.65 7.84 23.33
CA SER A 352 15.45 6.87 24.08
C SER A 352 16.49 7.53 24.98
N ASP A 353 16.55 7.09 26.24
CA ASP A 353 17.61 7.43 27.19
C ASP A 353 18.90 6.63 26.95
N ILE A 354 18.85 5.58 26.11
CA ILE A 354 20.03 4.77 25.74
C ILE A 354 20.89 5.60 24.77
N PRO A 355 22.13 5.98 25.14
CA PRO A 355 22.92 6.92 24.34
C PRO A 355 23.27 6.43 22.93
N SER A 356 23.49 5.12 22.73
CA SER A 356 23.75 4.54 21.40
C SER A 356 22.53 4.67 20.48
N VAL A 357 21.34 4.35 21.00
CA VAL A 357 20.06 4.48 20.29
C VAL A 357 19.79 5.92 19.92
N ARG A 358 19.94 6.85 20.87
CA ARG A 358 19.73 8.28 20.62
C ARG A 358 20.71 8.80 19.57
N ARG A 359 21.99 8.47 19.66
CA ARG A 359 23.00 8.88 18.65
C ARG A 359 22.67 8.36 17.26
N LEU A 360 22.28 7.09 17.13
CA LEU A 360 21.92 6.53 15.82
C LEU A 360 20.69 7.22 15.24
N TYR A 361 19.69 7.55 16.05
CA TYR A 361 18.55 8.35 15.59
C TYR A 361 18.97 9.71 15.06
N GLU A 362 19.88 10.41 15.75
CA GLU A 362 20.36 11.72 15.31
C GLU A 362 21.14 11.64 14.01
N GLU A 363 21.98 10.60 13.83
CA GLU A 363 22.67 10.33 12.56
C GLU A 363 21.69 10.04 11.42
N ILE A 364 20.67 9.20 11.67
CA ILE A 364 19.59 8.94 10.70
C ILE A 364 18.89 10.24 10.33
N TYR A 365 18.55 11.07 11.32
CA TYR A 365 17.87 12.33 11.12
C TYR A 365 18.66 13.24 10.17
N ASP A 366 19.93 13.47 10.51
CA ASP A 366 20.79 14.37 9.75
C ASP A 366 21.01 13.84 8.34
N ALA A 367 21.30 12.54 8.17
CA ALA A 367 21.53 11.93 6.86
C ALA A 367 20.30 12.01 5.93
N VAL A 368 19.09 11.85 6.48
CA VAL A 368 17.85 11.99 5.70
C VAL A 368 17.65 13.44 5.26
N ILE A 369 17.82 14.41 6.18
CA ILE A 369 17.67 15.83 5.83
C ILE A 369 18.71 16.26 4.79
N GLU A 370 19.98 15.88 4.98
CA GLU A 370 21.06 16.15 4.03
C GLU A 370 20.75 15.59 2.64
N LEU A 371 20.28 14.34 2.55
CA LEU A 371 19.87 13.74 1.29
C LEU A 371 18.74 14.55 0.62
N LEU A 372 17.72 14.96 1.37
CA LEU A 372 16.59 15.71 0.81
C LEU A 372 17.01 17.10 0.33
N GLU A 373 17.84 17.80 1.10
CA GLU A 373 18.40 19.09 0.69
C GLU A 373 19.23 18.96 -0.59
N ASP A 374 19.97 17.87 -0.70
CA ASP A 374 20.75 17.55 -1.89
C ASP A 374 19.87 17.27 -3.11
N GLN A 375 18.80 16.49 -2.95
CA GLN A 375 17.80 16.25 -3.99
C GLN A 375 17.17 17.56 -4.47
N VAL A 376 16.85 18.47 -3.56
CA VAL A 376 16.31 19.80 -3.93
C VAL A 376 17.35 20.63 -4.68
N LYS A 377 18.58 20.72 -4.16
CA LYS A 377 19.66 21.52 -4.73
C LYS A 377 20.00 21.11 -6.16
N ARG A 378 20.01 19.80 -6.43
CA ARG A 378 20.39 19.24 -7.73
C ARG A 378 19.20 19.05 -8.67
N LYS A 379 17.97 19.31 -8.22
CA LYS A 379 16.73 18.89 -8.90
C LYS A 379 16.74 17.39 -9.22
N GLY A 380 17.11 16.58 -8.22
CA GLY A 380 17.20 15.13 -8.32
C GLY A 380 15.84 14.43 -8.42
N GLU A 381 15.86 13.10 -8.31
CA GLU A 381 14.69 12.23 -8.46
C GLU A 381 13.51 12.64 -7.55
N LEU A 382 13.80 13.01 -6.30
CA LEU A 382 12.79 13.40 -5.31
C LEU A 382 12.38 14.87 -5.39
N TYR A 383 12.89 15.65 -6.34
CA TYR A 383 12.55 17.07 -6.44
C TYR A 383 11.06 17.25 -6.75
N ASP A 384 10.40 18.06 -5.92
CA ASP A 384 9.06 18.61 -6.16
C ASP A 384 8.85 19.88 -5.29
N GLU A 385 7.84 20.70 -5.63
CA GLU A 385 7.57 21.97 -4.94
C GLU A 385 7.12 21.79 -3.48
N VAL A 386 6.45 20.66 -3.15
CA VAL A 386 6.03 20.34 -1.80
C VAL A 386 7.25 20.00 -0.92
N LEU A 387 8.21 19.23 -1.44
CA LEU A 387 9.47 18.96 -0.74
C LEU A 387 10.25 20.26 -0.46
N VAL A 388 10.35 21.15 -1.45
CA VAL A 388 11.01 22.47 -1.27
C VAL A 388 10.37 23.23 -0.12
N LYS A 389 9.04 23.37 -0.14
CA LYS A 389 8.31 24.09 0.91
C LYS A 389 8.50 23.46 2.29
N ARG A 390 8.44 22.13 2.39
CA ARG A 390 8.64 21.41 3.67
C ARG A 390 10.06 21.63 4.23
N LEU A 391 11.09 21.65 3.38
CA LEU A 391 12.46 21.94 3.82
C LEU A 391 12.64 23.40 4.25
N GLU A 392 12.01 24.35 3.56
CA GLU A 392 12.03 25.76 3.98
C GLU A 392 11.36 25.98 5.34
N GLU A 393 10.20 25.37 5.57
CA GLU A 393 9.50 25.39 6.86
C GLU A 393 10.35 24.74 7.97
N HIS A 394 11.00 23.62 7.66
CA HIS A 394 11.91 22.93 8.57
C HIS A 394 13.12 23.81 8.95
N ARG A 395 13.76 24.49 8.00
CA ARG A 395 14.87 25.43 8.27
C ARG A 395 14.44 26.58 9.17
N LYS A 396 13.27 27.19 8.92
CA LYS A 396 12.74 28.28 9.76
C LYS A 396 12.54 27.85 11.21
N LYS A 397 12.00 26.65 11.45
CA LYS A 397 11.88 26.08 12.79
C LYS A 397 13.25 25.79 13.41
N SER A 398 14.22 25.39 12.59
CA SER A 398 15.53 24.99 13.09
C SER A 398 16.38 26.14 13.64
N LEU A 399 16.20 27.34 13.08
CA LEU A 399 16.87 28.57 13.53
C LEU A 399 16.47 29.00 14.95
N ASN A 400 15.41 28.44 15.53
CA ASN A 400 14.90 28.77 16.87
C ASN A 400 15.32 27.76 17.96
N GLY A 401 16.47 27.09 17.81
CA GLY A 401 16.98 26.13 18.79
C GLY A 401 16.53 24.68 18.55
N TYR A 402 16.62 24.23 17.30
CA TYR A 402 16.05 22.96 16.82
C TYR A 402 16.36 21.72 17.68
N VAL A 403 15.32 20.92 17.90
CA VAL A 403 15.40 19.54 18.37
C VAL A 403 15.10 18.64 17.17
N ARG A 404 15.98 17.66 16.89
CA ARG A 404 15.74 16.58 15.91
C ARG A 404 14.46 15.83 16.29
N ASP A 405 13.36 16.25 15.67
CA ASP A 405 12.01 15.82 16.01
C ASP A 405 11.52 14.78 15.00
N SER A 406 11.25 13.57 15.50
CA SER A 406 10.77 12.45 14.69
C SER A 406 9.39 12.72 14.07
N GLU A 407 8.64 13.65 14.63
CA GLU A 407 7.29 14.02 14.19
C GLU A 407 7.31 15.22 13.22
N SER A 408 8.49 15.76 12.91
CA SER A 408 8.61 16.86 11.94
C SER A 408 8.06 16.44 10.57
N PRO A 409 7.22 17.25 9.89
CA PRO A 409 6.57 16.83 8.64
C PRO A 409 7.53 16.48 7.49
N VAL A 410 8.76 16.98 7.48
CA VAL A 410 9.75 16.59 6.47
C VAL A 410 10.35 15.23 6.81
N PHE A 411 10.83 15.06 8.05
CA PHE A 411 11.49 13.81 8.44
C PHE A 411 10.48 12.66 8.50
N ARG A 412 9.31 12.89 9.09
CA ARG A 412 8.25 11.87 9.19
C ARG A 412 7.84 11.32 7.82
N TYR A 413 7.80 12.14 6.76
CA TYR A 413 7.43 11.68 5.42
C TYR A 413 8.55 10.90 4.73
N TYR A 414 9.82 11.25 4.98
CA TYR A 414 10.96 10.75 4.22
C TYR A 414 11.94 9.87 5.01
N SER A 415 11.73 9.65 6.30
CA SER A 415 12.62 8.87 7.18
C SER A 415 12.91 7.46 6.65
N PHE A 416 11.98 6.87 5.90
CA PHE A 416 12.17 5.56 5.27
C PHE A 416 13.38 5.52 4.32
N LEU A 417 13.81 6.66 3.77
CA LEU A 417 14.98 6.76 2.91
C LEU A 417 16.25 6.32 3.63
N ALA A 418 16.30 6.45 4.96
CA ALA A 418 17.42 5.98 5.78
C ALA A 418 17.78 4.52 5.49
N LEU A 419 16.77 3.70 5.15
CA LEU A 419 16.97 2.29 4.84
C LEU A 419 17.72 2.05 3.52
N ASN A 420 17.77 3.05 2.62
CA ASN A 420 18.48 2.95 1.35
C ASN A 420 19.67 3.90 1.21
N ILE A 421 20.00 4.71 2.22
CA ILE A 421 21.20 5.58 2.14
C ILE A 421 22.44 4.68 2.09
N ARG A 422 23.27 4.89 1.07
CA ARG A 422 24.47 4.08 0.81
C ARG A 422 25.74 4.82 1.19
N ARG A 423 26.67 4.13 1.86
CA ARG A 423 28.05 4.55 2.09
C ARG A 423 28.95 3.38 1.67
N ASN A 424 29.87 3.60 0.73
CA ASN A 424 30.71 2.54 0.15
C ASN A 424 29.91 1.35 -0.41
N GLY A 425 28.72 1.60 -0.99
CA GLY A 425 27.83 0.57 -1.51
C GLY A 425 26.95 -0.12 -0.46
N GLU A 426 27.19 0.08 0.83
CA GLU A 426 26.42 -0.56 1.91
C GLU A 426 25.33 0.34 2.48
N ARG A 427 24.22 -0.26 2.93
CA ARG A 427 23.12 0.42 3.62
C ARG A 427 23.47 0.61 5.10
N TYR A 428 24.47 1.44 5.38
CA TYR A 428 25.08 1.53 6.72
C TYR A 428 24.07 1.88 7.82
N LEU A 429 23.11 2.79 7.58
CA LEU A 429 22.08 3.13 8.58
C LEU A 429 21.10 1.98 8.82
N ARG A 430 20.67 1.30 7.76
CA ARG A 430 19.84 0.09 7.87
C ARG A 430 20.54 -0.96 8.73
N ASN A 431 21.81 -1.24 8.40
CA ASN A 431 22.61 -2.24 9.11
C ASN A 431 22.80 -1.85 10.57
N ALA A 432 23.12 -0.58 10.85
CA ALA A 432 23.27 -0.08 12.22
C ALA A 432 21.97 -0.21 13.05
N ILE A 433 20.79 -0.01 12.45
CA ILE A 433 19.50 -0.25 13.14
C ILE A 433 19.37 -1.73 13.52
N VAL A 434 19.66 -2.64 12.58
CA VAL A 434 19.55 -4.09 12.80
C VAL A 434 20.57 -4.55 13.84
N GLU A 435 21.83 -4.14 13.72
CA GLU A 435 22.90 -4.45 14.67
C GLU A 435 22.55 -3.98 16.08
N LEU A 436 22.12 -2.73 16.22
CA LEU A 436 21.71 -2.18 17.52
C LEU A 436 20.54 -2.95 18.14
N TYR A 437 19.56 -3.35 17.33
CA TYR A 437 18.45 -4.18 17.78
C TYR A 437 18.89 -5.60 18.20
N LEU A 438 19.90 -6.18 17.55
CA LEU A 438 20.40 -7.50 17.91
C LEU A 438 21.27 -7.48 19.17
N GLU A 439 22.08 -6.45 19.34
CA GLU A 439 23.07 -6.32 20.42
C GLU A 439 22.47 -5.74 21.71
N ASP A 440 21.59 -4.74 21.63
CA ASP A 440 20.99 -4.11 22.80
C ASP A 440 19.67 -4.79 23.17
N LYS A 441 19.75 -5.66 24.19
CA LYS A 441 18.58 -6.40 24.70
C LYS A 441 17.45 -5.48 25.17
N GLY A 442 17.77 -4.35 25.82
CA GLY A 442 16.76 -3.45 26.38
C GLY A 442 16.00 -2.72 25.28
N PHE A 443 16.72 -2.25 24.26
CA PHE A 443 16.13 -1.66 23.06
C PHE A 443 15.27 -2.69 22.30
N ARG A 444 15.78 -3.91 22.09
CA ARG A 444 15.02 -5.00 21.47
C ARG A 444 13.69 -5.26 22.17
N GLU A 445 13.73 -5.50 23.48
CA GLU A 445 12.53 -5.80 24.26
C GLU A 445 11.52 -4.63 24.26
N GLN A 446 12.00 -3.39 24.20
CA GLN A 446 11.15 -2.22 24.04
C GLN A 446 10.48 -2.22 22.66
N VAL A 447 11.24 -2.38 21.58
CA VAL A 447 10.71 -2.38 20.21
C VAL A 447 9.69 -3.49 20.02
N ASP A 448 10.00 -4.73 20.44
CA ASP A 448 9.09 -5.88 20.33
C ASP A 448 7.77 -5.65 21.06
N ARG A 449 7.85 -5.13 22.29
CA ARG A 449 6.67 -4.83 23.11
C ARG A 449 5.79 -3.78 22.45
N GLU A 450 6.37 -2.67 21.98
CA GLU A 450 5.63 -1.56 21.40
C GLU A 450 5.01 -1.92 20.04
N ILE A 451 5.72 -2.67 19.19
CA ILE A 451 5.18 -3.18 17.93
C ILE A 451 4.05 -4.18 18.18
N SER A 452 4.22 -5.09 19.15
CA SER A 452 3.18 -6.03 19.54
C SER A 452 1.94 -5.30 20.07
N ALA A 453 2.13 -4.30 20.94
CA ALA A 453 1.04 -3.49 21.49
C ALA A 453 0.28 -2.73 20.40
N LEU A 454 1.00 -2.09 19.47
CA LEU A 454 0.40 -1.38 18.35
C LEU A 454 -0.40 -2.33 17.44
N THR A 455 0.16 -3.50 17.14
CA THR A 455 -0.52 -4.53 16.33
C THR A 455 -1.83 -4.96 17.00
N VAL A 456 -1.80 -5.22 18.32
CA VAL A 456 -3.02 -5.56 19.09
C VAL A 456 -4.02 -4.41 19.07
N ALA A 457 -3.58 -3.15 19.21
CA ALA A 457 -4.47 -1.99 19.15
C ALA A 457 -5.20 -1.87 17.81
N PHE A 458 -4.52 -2.15 16.68
CA PHE A 458 -5.18 -2.23 15.38
C PHE A 458 -6.19 -3.39 15.32
N LEU A 459 -5.81 -4.59 15.77
CA LEU A 459 -6.72 -5.74 15.79
C LEU A 459 -7.99 -5.48 16.61
N ASP A 460 -7.84 -4.86 17.78
CA ASP A 460 -8.95 -4.55 18.68
C ASP A 460 -9.86 -3.47 18.10
N SER A 461 -9.29 -2.35 17.63
CA SER A 461 -10.07 -1.24 17.07
C SER A 461 -10.80 -1.58 15.77
N LEU A 462 -10.22 -2.46 14.94
CA LEU A 462 -10.83 -2.92 13.68
C LEU A 462 -11.79 -4.10 13.90
N GLY A 463 -11.76 -4.74 15.07
CA GLY A 463 -12.61 -5.90 15.38
C GLY A 463 -12.13 -7.23 14.79
N PHE A 464 -10.82 -7.37 14.54
CA PHE A 464 -10.21 -8.59 13.96
C PHE A 464 -9.70 -9.60 14.99
N ARG A 465 -9.87 -9.31 16.29
CA ARG A 465 -9.46 -10.22 17.35
C ARG A 465 -10.20 -11.57 17.27
N GLY A 466 -9.45 -12.67 17.31
CA GLY A 466 -10.00 -14.01 17.27
C GLY A 466 -10.50 -14.45 15.90
N ASN A 467 -10.13 -13.77 14.81
CA ASN A 467 -10.59 -14.12 13.45
C ASN A 467 -10.07 -15.50 12.97
N VAL A 468 -9.06 -16.09 13.62
CA VAL A 468 -8.60 -17.47 13.33
C VAL A 468 -9.76 -18.48 13.40
N ARG A 469 -10.75 -18.25 14.27
CA ARG A 469 -11.95 -19.12 14.38
C ARG A 469 -12.83 -19.14 13.13
N LEU A 470 -12.64 -18.16 12.22
CA LEU A 470 -13.38 -18.05 10.97
C LEU A 470 -12.66 -18.77 9.81
N LEU A 471 -11.41 -19.19 10.01
CA LEU A 471 -10.70 -20.05 9.06
C LEU A 471 -11.38 -21.41 9.06
N ARG A 472 -11.86 -21.82 7.89
CA ARG A 472 -12.45 -23.12 7.63
C ARG A 472 -11.44 -24.09 7.04
#